data_AF-A0A2E5Y9E0-F1
#
_entry.id   AF-A0A2E5Y9E0-F1
#
_cell.length_a   1.000
_cell.length_b   1.000
_cell.length_c   1.000
_cell.angle_alpha   90.00
_cell.angle_beta   90.00
_cell.angle_gamma   90.00
#
_symmetry.space_group_name_H-M   'P 1'
#
loop_
_entity.id
_entity.type
_entity.pdbx_description
1 polymer ?
#
loop_
_entity_poly.entity_id
_entity_poly.type
_entity_poly.pdbx_seq_one_letter_code
_entity_poly.pdbx_strand_id
1 'polypeptide(L)'
;MVIEMMFTKFSVAFRSLWHKDLQDERYQEFSKKEWAKNLQKFSDGVIAKATEVCEQQFEMPPTMAQFIGLCKNEVNRQYVNKKEPSRPSNPETAAYHLNKMKEILNKRR
;
A
#
# COMPACT_ATOMS: atom_id res chain seq x y z
N MET A 1 -6.28 9.96 15.72
CA MET A 1 -5.06 10.74 15.43
C MET A 1 -4.59 10.63 13.98
N VAL A 2 -4.62 9.44 13.34
CA VAL A 2 -4.08 9.27 11.97
C VAL A 2 -4.75 10.16 10.90
N ILE A 3 -6.07 10.39 11.00
CA ILE A 3 -6.81 11.24 10.05
C ILE A 3 -6.38 12.71 10.15
N GLU A 4 -6.19 13.22 11.37
CA GLU A 4 -5.67 14.58 11.59
C GLU A 4 -4.30 14.75 10.92
N MET A 5 -3.40 13.80 11.18
CA MET A 5 -2.06 13.81 10.61
C MET A 5 -2.08 13.75 9.08
N MET A 6 -2.94 12.91 8.50
CA MET A 6 -3.14 12.85 7.04
C MET A 6 -3.60 14.20 6.48
N PHE A 7 -4.59 14.85 7.11
CA PHE A 7 -5.08 16.16 6.67
C PHE A 7 -3.99 17.24 6.77
N THR A 8 -3.18 17.23 7.82
CA THR A 8 -2.04 18.14 7.98
C THR A 8 -0.96 17.88 6.92
N LYS A 9 -0.63 16.63 6.65
CA LYS A 9 0.32 16.27 5.60
C LYS A 9 -0.15 16.75 4.23
N PHE A 10 -1.42 16.54 3.93
CA PHE A 10 -2.02 16.99 2.67
C PHE A 10 -2.11 18.51 2.55
N SER A 11 -2.37 19.24 3.64
CA SER A 11 -2.34 20.70 3.61
C SER A 11 -0.94 21.25 3.33
N VAL A 12 0.12 20.58 3.80
CA VAL A 12 1.51 20.96 3.51
C VAL A 12 1.90 20.56 2.08
N ALA A 13 1.61 19.32 1.67
CA ALA A 13 2.01 18.78 0.37
C ALA A 13 1.31 19.49 -0.79
N PHE A 14 0.00 19.69 -0.69
CA PHE A 14 -0.80 20.22 -1.80
C PHE A 14 -1.14 21.71 -1.65
N ARG A 15 -0.80 22.34 -0.52
CA ARG A 15 -0.98 23.78 -0.24
C ARG A 15 -2.34 24.30 -0.67
N SER A 16 -2.38 25.18 -1.68
CA SER A 16 -3.58 25.83 -2.19
C SER A 16 -4.53 24.90 -2.94
N LEU A 17 -4.06 23.72 -3.36
CA LEU A 17 -4.88 22.68 -3.99
C LEU A 17 -5.60 21.82 -2.95
N TRP A 18 -5.10 21.78 -1.71
CA TRP A 18 -5.82 21.15 -0.60
C TRP A 18 -7.02 22.01 -0.26
N HIS A 19 -8.15 21.69 -0.90
CA HIS A 19 -9.46 22.36 -0.90
C HIS A 19 -9.50 23.69 -0.11
N LYS A 20 -9.62 24.81 -0.83
CA LYS A 20 -9.85 26.13 -0.23
C LYS A 20 -11.07 26.13 0.71
N ASP A 21 -12.06 25.27 0.46
CA ASP A 21 -13.26 25.11 1.28
C ASP A 21 -12.98 24.50 2.67
N LEU A 22 -11.82 23.86 2.87
CA LEU A 22 -11.36 23.40 4.19
C LEU A 22 -10.83 24.54 5.07
N GLN A 23 -10.84 25.79 4.59
CA GLN A 23 -10.58 26.97 5.41
C GLN A 23 -11.75 27.31 6.33
N ASP A 24 -12.97 26.83 6.03
CA ASP A 24 -14.09 26.86 6.98
C ASP A 24 -13.96 25.66 7.93
N GLU A 25 -13.78 25.95 9.22
CA GLU A 25 -13.61 24.97 10.29
C GLU A 25 -14.75 23.93 10.32
N ARG A 26 -15.99 24.33 9.99
CA ARG A 26 -17.14 23.42 9.95
C ARG A 26 -17.02 22.41 8.82
N TYR A 27 -16.57 22.84 7.64
CA TYR A 27 -16.34 21.95 6.50
C TYR A 27 -15.13 21.04 6.74
N GLN A 28 -14.11 21.55 7.42
CA GLN A 28 -12.93 20.77 7.78
C GLN A 28 -13.29 19.65 8.77
N GLU A 29 -14.03 19.95 9.84
CA GLU A 29 -14.50 18.93 10.79
C GLU A 29 -15.41 17.89 10.14
N PHE A 30 -16.36 18.35 9.32
CA PHE A 30 -17.26 17.45 8.59
C PHE A 30 -16.48 16.51 7.69
N SER A 31 -15.52 17.05 6.93
CA SER A 31 -14.66 16.26 6.04
C SER A 31 -13.86 15.24 6.84
N LYS A 32 -13.21 15.63 7.93
CA LYS A 32 -12.45 14.70 8.79
C LYS A 32 -13.33 13.56 9.32
N LYS A 33 -14.57 13.85 9.72
CA LYS A 33 -15.55 12.83 10.17
C LYS A 33 -15.90 11.85 9.05
N GLU A 34 -16.18 12.35 7.85
CA GLU A 34 -16.51 11.50 6.70
C GLU A 34 -15.32 10.64 6.27
N TRP A 35 -14.10 11.21 6.25
CA TRP A 35 -12.88 10.46 5.95
C TRP A 35 -12.62 9.38 7.02
N ALA A 36 -12.77 9.70 8.31
CA ALA A 36 -12.63 8.73 9.38
C ALA A 36 -13.63 7.56 9.23
N LYS A 37 -14.90 7.86 8.95
CA LYS A 37 -15.94 6.85 8.74
C LYS A 37 -15.64 5.92 7.57
N ASN A 38 -15.18 6.47 6.44
CA ASN A 38 -14.89 5.67 5.25
C ASN A 38 -13.59 4.86 5.36
N LEU A 39 -12.64 5.35 6.15
CA LEU A 39 -11.34 4.71 6.35
C LEU A 39 -11.26 3.81 7.59
N GLN A 40 -12.30 3.74 8.42
CA GLN A 40 -12.34 2.93 9.65
C GLN A 40 -11.97 1.44 9.47
N LYS A 41 -12.12 0.91 8.25
CA LYS A 41 -11.81 -0.47 7.88
C LYS A 41 -10.33 -0.72 7.60
N PHE A 42 -9.51 0.32 7.54
CA PHE A 42 -8.08 0.23 7.29
C PHE A 42 -7.32 0.51 8.59
N SER A 43 -6.17 -0.13 8.77
CA SER A 43 -5.30 0.17 9.91
C SER A 43 -4.59 1.51 9.72
N ASP A 44 -4.23 2.14 10.83
CA ASP A 44 -3.47 3.40 10.83
C ASP A 44 -2.18 3.30 9.99
N GLY A 45 -1.51 2.14 10.00
CA GLY A 45 -0.31 1.90 9.19
C GLY A 45 -0.58 1.89 7.67
N VAL A 46 -1.73 1.36 7.24
CA VAL A 46 -2.15 1.41 5.83
C VAL A 46 -2.46 2.84 5.41
N ILE A 47 -3.19 3.59 6.25
CA ILE A 47 -3.55 4.98 5.97
C ILE A 47 -2.27 5.82 5.87
N ALA A 48 -1.35 5.71 6.83
CA ALA A 48 -0.09 6.43 6.82
C ALA A 48 0.75 6.13 5.56
N LYS A 49 0.82 4.86 5.14
CA LYS A 49 1.54 4.48 3.92
C LYS A 49 0.88 5.04 2.66
N ALA A 50 -0.45 4.99 2.58
CA ALA A 50 -1.18 5.59 1.46
C ALA A 50 -0.98 7.11 1.42
N THR A 51 -0.92 7.78 2.58
CA THR A 51 -0.59 9.21 2.68
C THR A 51 0.81 9.50 2.12
N GLU A 52 1.83 8.72 2.50
CA GLU A 52 3.19 8.88 1.96
C GLU A 52 3.23 8.70 0.44
N VAL A 53 2.49 7.73 -0.10
CA VAL A 53 2.40 7.51 -1.55
C VAL A 53 1.80 8.72 -2.25
N CYS A 54 0.74 9.32 -1.67
CA CYS A 54 0.16 10.56 -2.19
C CYS A 54 1.16 11.71 -2.18
N GLU A 55 1.89 11.90 -1.07
CA GLU A 55 2.89 12.97 -0.94
C GLU A 55 4.01 12.86 -1.99
N GLN A 56 4.35 11.64 -2.42
CA GLN A 56 5.48 11.39 -3.32
C GLN A 56 5.10 11.33 -4.80
N GLN A 57 3.88 10.88 -5.13
CA GLN A 57 3.54 10.48 -6.51
C GLN A 57 2.45 11.36 -7.14
N PHE A 58 1.74 12.17 -6.36
CA PHE A 58 0.60 12.92 -6.85
C PHE A 58 0.92 14.41 -6.91
N GLU A 59 0.65 15.03 -8.05
CA GLU A 59 0.73 16.50 -8.20
C GLU A 59 -0.49 17.22 -7.63
N MET A 60 -1.62 16.51 -7.53
CA MET A 60 -2.90 17.02 -7.02
C MET A 60 -3.41 16.16 -5.87
N PRO A 61 -4.15 16.74 -4.91
CA PRO A 61 -4.67 15.96 -3.81
C PRO A 61 -5.65 14.88 -4.27
N PRO A 62 -5.61 13.69 -3.65
CA PRO A 62 -6.49 12.60 -4.01
C PRO A 62 -7.92 12.90 -3.59
N THR A 63 -8.87 12.48 -4.42
CA THR A 63 -10.27 12.33 -3.97
C THR A 63 -10.37 11.20 -2.94
N MET A 64 -11.42 11.21 -2.12
CA MET A 64 -11.71 10.14 -1.15
C MET A 64 -11.69 8.74 -1.81
N ALA A 65 -12.31 8.60 -2.98
CA ALA A 65 -12.37 7.33 -3.70
C ALA A 65 -10.98 6.85 -4.15
N GLN A 66 -10.16 7.75 -4.69
CA GLN A 66 -8.77 7.44 -5.06
C GLN A 66 -7.96 6.99 -3.84
N PHE A 67 -8.10 7.71 -2.71
CA PHE A 67 -7.39 7.37 -1.48
C PHE A 67 -7.81 6.01 -0.90
N ILE A 68 -9.11 5.68 -0.93
CA ILE A 68 -9.61 4.35 -0.56
C ILE A 68 -9.00 3.28 -1.48
N GLY A 69 -8.86 3.56 -2.77
CA GLY A 69 -8.19 2.68 -3.73
C GLY A 69 -6.73 2.41 -3.34
N LEU A 70 -5.99 3.45 -2.95
CA LEU A 70 -4.61 3.32 -2.47
C LEU A 70 -4.52 2.47 -1.20
N CYS A 71 -5.43 2.67 -0.25
CA CYS A 71 -5.48 1.86 0.98
C CYS A 71 -5.73 0.38 0.67
N LYS A 72 -6.65 0.07 -0.26
CA LYS A 72 -6.89 -1.32 -0.71
C LYS A 72 -5.66 -1.92 -1.36
N ASN A 73 -4.96 -1.15 -2.20
CA ASN A 73 -3.74 -1.59 -2.86
C ASN A 73 -2.64 -1.92 -1.85
N GLU A 74 -2.48 -1.11 -0.80
CA GLU A 74 -1.48 -1.41 0.23
C GLU A 74 -1.83 -2.62 1.09
N VAL A 75 -3.11 -2.81 1.43
CA VAL A 75 -3.57 -4.05 2.07
C VAL A 75 -3.20 -5.26 1.19
N ASN A 76 -3.50 -5.21 -0.11
CA ASN A 76 -3.17 -6.28 -1.04
C ASN A 76 -1.66 -6.54 -1.13
N ARG A 77 -0.82 -5.50 -1.16
CA ARG A 77 0.64 -5.64 -1.15
C ARG A 77 1.15 -6.31 0.12
N GLN A 78 0.59 -5.97 1.28
CA GLN A 78 0.92 -6.65 2.54
C GLN A 78 0.54 -8.13 2.52
N TYR A 79 -0.59 -8.50 1.91
CA TYR A 79 -0.95 -9.91 1.72
C TYR A 79 0.02 -10.65 0.79
N VAL A 80 0.42 -10.06 -0.34
CA VAL A 80 1.36 -10.67 -1.29
C VAL A 80 2.77 -10.82 -0.70
N ASN A 81 3.22 -9.87 0.11
CA ASN A 81 4.55 -9.90 0.73
C ASN A 81 4.64 -10.85 1.94
N LYS A 82 3.51 -11.28 2.51
CA LYS A 82 3.45 -12.39 3.49
C LYS A 82 3.61 -13.75 2.81
N LYS A 83 4.57 -13.90 1.88
CA LYS A 83 4.99 -15.23 1.43
C LYS A 83 5.68 -15.91 2.60
N GLU A 84 5.28 -17.15 2.86
CA GLU A 84 5.93 -18.00 3.85
C GLU A 84 7.45 -17.98 3.65
N PRO A 85 8.25 -18.00 4.73
CA PRO A 85 9.69 -18.10 4.60
C PRO A 85 9.99 -19.29 3.69
N SER A 86 10.72 -19.04 2.60
CA SER A 86 11.10 -20.06 1.64
C SER A 86 11.74 -21.21 2.40
N ARG A 87 11.03 -22.35 2.49
CA ARG A 87 11.61 -23.56 3.04
C ARG A 87 12.75 -23.96 2.10
N PRO A 88 14.01 -24.03 2.59
CA PRO A 88 15.09 -24.54 1.76
C PRO A 88 14.72 -25.95 1.31
N SER A 89 14.76 -26.18 0.00
CA SER A 89 14.51 -27.51 -0.56
C SER A 89 15.61 -28.47 -0.10
N ASN A 90 15.27 -29.74 0.16
CA ASN A 90 16.26 -30.73 0.59
C ASN A 90 17.38 -30.83 -0.48
N PRO A 91 18.65 -30.58 -0.13
CA PRO A 91 19.77 -30.65 -1.09
C PRO A 91 19.88 -32.02 -1.78
N GLU A 92 19.51 -33.11 -1.11
CA GLU A 92 19.52 -34.46 -1.69
C GLU A 92 18.48 -34.60 -2.80
N THR A 93 17.27 -34.05 -2.59
CA THR A 93 16.21 -34.02 -3.59
C THR A 93 16.62 -33.16 -4.79
N ALA A 94 17.25 -32.00 -4.54
CA ALA A 94 17.78 -31.17 -5.61
C ALA A 94 18.86 -31.90 -6.43
N ALA A 95 19.82 -32.56 -5.77
CA ALA A 95 20.87 -33.33 -6.42
C ALA A 95 20.30 -34.50 -7.26
N TYR A 96 19.31 -35.21 -6.74
CA TYR A 96 18.63 -36.29 -7.46
C TYR A 96 18.01 -35.79 -8.78
N HIS A 97 17.25 -34.70 -8.73
CA HIS A 97 16.62 -34.15 -9.93
C HIS A 97 17.65 -33.61 -10.93
N LEU A 98 18.70 -32.92 -10.46
CA LEU A 98 19.78 -32.43 -11.31
C LEU A 98 20.52 -33.57 -12.03
N ASN A 99 20.83 -34.66 -11.33
CA ASN A 99 21.45 -35.83 -11.93
C ASN A 99 20.55 -36.51 -12.96
N LYS A 100 19.25 -36.64 -12.66
CA LYS A 100 18.27 -37.20 -13.61
C LYS A 100 18.15 -36.36 -14.88
N MET A 101 18.16 -35.02 -14.74
CA MET A 101 18.19 -34.11 -15.89
C MET A 101 19.47 -34.27 -16.72
N LYS A 102 20.63 -34.38 -16.05
CA LYS A 102 21.92 -34.62 -16.71
C LYS A 102 21.94 -35.94 -17.48
N GLU A 103 21.39 -37.01 -16.92
CA GLU A 103 21.29 -38.31 -17.61
C GLU A 103 20.43 -38.24 -18.88
N ILE A 104 19.29 -37.54 -18.81
CA ILE A 104 18.41 -37.37 -19.97
C ILE A 104 19.12 -36.60 -21.09
N LEU A 105 19.87 -35.55 -20.75
CA LEU A 105 20.63 -34.76 -21.71
C LEU A 105 21.77 -35.57 -22.35
N ASN A 106 22.49 -36.36 -21.55
CA ASN A 106 23.59 -37.19 -22.05
C ASN A 106 23.11 -38.37 -22.91
N LYS A 107 21.88 -38.87 -22.71
CA LYS A 107 21.29 -39.93 -23.53
C LYS A 107 20.79 -39.47 -24.90
N ARG A 108 20.66 -38.16 -25.14
CA ARG A 108 20.21 -37.58 -26.42
C ARG A 108 21.37 -37.15 -27.33
N ARG A 109 22.61 -37.40 -26.93
CA ARG A 109 23.83 -37.09 -27.67
C ARG A 109 24.45 -38.38 -28.18
#